data_AF-A0A242UQS2-F1
#
_entry.id   AF-A0A242UQS2-F1
#
_cell.length_a   1.000
_cell.length_b   1.000
_cell.length_c   1.000
_cell.angle_alpha   90.00
_cell.angle_beta   90.00
_cell.angle_gamma   90.00
#
_symmetry.space_group_name_H-M   'P 1'
#
loop_
_entity.id
_entity.type
_entity.pdbx_description
1 polymer ?
#
loop_
_entity_poly.entity_id
_entity_poly.type
_entity_poly.pdbx_seq_one_letter_code
_entity_poly.pdbx_strand_id
1 'polypeptide(L)' 'MTRENDLLTDAELIEFTGYQKPSKQREILDRGGVSYIPDREGRPMVTWTHINAVLNGQITVQQATETKPDFGAI' A
#
# COMPACT_ATOMS: atom_id res chain seq x y z
N MET A 1 -23.81 -5.96 -3.97
CA MET A 1 -23.87 -4.76 -3.11
C MET A 1 -22.76 -4.91 -2.09
N THR A 2 -21.84 -3.93 -2.09
CA THR A 2 -20.79 -3.67 -1.09
C THR A 2 -19.91 -4.85 -0.66
N ARG A 3 -18.88 -5.16 -1.45
CA ARG A 3 -17.71 -5.90 -0.93
C ARG A 3 -16.79 -4.91 -0.23
N GLU A 4 -17.17 -4.51 0.97
CA GLU A 4 -16.47 -3.52 1.81
C GLU A 4 -15.11 -4.03 2.33
N ASN A 5 -14.64 -5.18 1.83
CA ASN A 5 -13.37 -5.81 2.20
C ASN A 5 -12.72 -6.53 1.00
N ASP A 6 -12.95 -6.10 -0.24
CA ASP A 6 -12.27 -6.70 -1.39
C ASP A 6 -10.78 -6.31 -1.38
N LEU A 7 -9.95 -7.31 -1.20
CA LEU A 7 -8.51 -7.21 -1.46
C LEU A 7 -8.32 -6.94 -2.95
N LEU A 8 -7.56 -5.91 -3.30
CA LEU A 8 -7.22 -5.66 -4.71
C LEU A 8 -6.47 -6.88 -5.24
N THR A 9 -6.95 -7.39 -6.35
CA THR A 9 -6.21 -8.35 -7.16
C THR A 9 -4.98 -7.68 -7.78
N ASP A 10 -4.03 -8.49 -8.24
CA ASP A 10 -2.85 -7.99 -8.94
C ASP A 10 -3.22 -7.12 -10.16
N ALA A 11 -4.25 -7.51 -10.92
CA ALA A 11 -4.74 -6.75 -12.06
C ALA A 11 -5.27 -5.36 -11.65
N GLU A 12 -6.12 -5.29 -10.62
CA GLU A 12 -6.66 -4.02 -10.12
C GLU A 12 -5.57 -3.11 -9.56
N LEU A 13 -4.57 -3.69 -8.90
CA LEU A 13 -3.41 -2.97 -8.40
C LEU A 13 -2.57 -2.40 -9.55
N ILE A 14 -2.44 -3.13 -10.65
CA ILE A 14 -1.78 -2.66 -11.87
C ILE A 14 -2.59 -1.53 -12.51
N GLU A 15 -3.91 -1.65 -12.59
CA GLU A 15 -4.77 -0.58 -13.12
C GLU A 15 -4.70 0.69 -12.26
N PHE A 16 -4.71 0.55 -10.94
CA PHE A 16 -4.62 1.69 -10.02
C PHE A 16 -3.27 2.39 -10.06
N THR A 17 -2.19 1.62 -10.08
CA THR A 17 -0.82 2.17 -10.03
C THR A 17 -0.25 2.48 -11.40
N GLY A 18 -0.78 1.88 -12.47
CA GLY A 18 -0.23 1.92 -13.83
C GLY A 18 1.02 1.06 -14.04
N TYR A 19 1.47 0.29 -13.03
CA TYR A 19 2.74 -0.45 -13.08
C TYR A 19 2.57 -1.91 -12.70
N GLN A 20 3.27 -2.80 -13.42
CA GLN A 20 3.37 -4.23 -13.09
C GLN A 20 4.45 -4.55 -12.05
N LYS A 21 5.45 -3.66 -11.89
CA LYS A 21 6.58 -3.91 -10.98
C LYS A 21 6.17 -3.61 -9.53
N PRO A 22 6.27 -4.56 -8.58
CA PRO A 22 5.91 -4.34 -7.18
C PRO A 22 6.58 -3.14 -6.54
N SER A 23 7.88 -2.92 -6.81
CA SER A 23 8.61 -1.77 -6.28
C SER A 23 8.00 -0.43 -6.73
N LYS A 24 7.51 -0.36 -7.98
CA LYS A 24 6.85 0.84 -8.50
C LYS A 24 5.44 0.99 -7.95
N GLN A 25 4.71 -0.11 -7.80
CA GLN A 25 3.39 -0.09 -7.16
C GLN A 25 3.47 0.49 -5.75
N ARG A 26 4.45 0.04 -4.95
CA ARG A 26 4.74 0.54 -3.61
C ARG A 26 5.06 2.04 -3.59
N GLU A 27 5.89 2.51 -4.53
CA GLU A 27 6.24 3.94 -4.67
C GLU A 27 4.99 4.79 -4.94
N ILE A 28 4.08 4.32 -5.78
CA ILE A 28 2.81 5.02 -6.06
C ILE A 28 1.88 5.00 -4.86
N LEU A 29 1.74 3.86 -4.18
CA LEU A 29 0.93 3.75 -2.96
C LEU A 29 1.47 4.66 -1.86
N ASP A 30 2.79 4.68 -1.63
CA ASP A 30 3.45 5.53 -0.65
C ASP A 30 3.27 7.03 -0.97
N ARG A 31 3.44 7.40 -2.25
CA ARG A 31 3.16 8.76 -2.72
C ARG A 31 1.69 9.16 -2.56
N GLY A 32 0.78 8.21 -2.70
CA GLY A 32 -0.65 8.38 -2.45
C GLY A 32 -1.02 8.37 -0.96
N GLY A 33 -0.05 8.14 -0.08
CA GLY A 33 -0.27 7.99 1.35
C GLY A 33 -1.12 6.77 1.68
N VAL A 34 -1.08 5.71 0.87
CA VAL A 34 -1.82 4.47 1.07
C VAL A 34 -0.89 3.43 1.68
N SER A 35 -1.24 2.92 2.87
CA SER A 35 -0.52 1.81 3.49
C SER A 35 -0.85 0.48 2.80
N TYR A 36 0.12 -0.43 2.78
CA TYR A 36 -0.04 -1.76 2.21
C TYR A 36 0.70 -2.81 3.04
N ILE A 37 0.29 -4.06 2.89
CA ILE A 37 0.96 -5.20 3.51
C ILE A 37 1.73 -5.96 2.42
N PRO A 38 3.05 -6.18 2.55
CA PRO A 38 3.77 -6.98 1.56
C PRO A 38 3.40 -8.47 1.70
N ASP A 39 3.16 -9.14 0.56
CA ASP A 39 2.98 -10.59 0.52
C ASP A 39 4.33 -11.34 0.60
N ARG A 40 4.29 -12.68 0.52
CA ARG A 40 5.49 -13.53 0.51
C ARG A 40 6.42 -13.25 -0.67
N GLU A 41 5.90 -12.82 -1.81
CA GLU A 41 6.68 -12.40 -2.97
C GLU A 41 7.11 -10.92 -2.93
N GLY A 42 6.66 -10.15 -1.93
CA GLY A 42 6.90 -8.72 -1.83
C GLY A 42 5.97 -7.86 -2.71
N ARG A 43 4.83 -8.36 -3.14
CA ARG A 43 3.78 -7.56 -3.78
C ARG A 43 2.97 -6.81 -2.72
N PRO A 44 2.62 -5.54 -2.93
CA PRO A 44 1.80 -4.82 -1.97
C PRO A 44 0.35 -5.31 -2.05
N MET A 45 -0.20 -5.70 -0.92
CA MET A 45 -1.60 -6.10 -0.72
C MET A 45 -2.34 -4.96 -0.04
N VAL A 46 -3.43 -4.51 -0.65
CA VAL A 46 -4.28 -3.43 -0.14
C VAL A 46 -5.73 -3.68 -0.53
N THR A 47 -6.69 -3.22 0.28
CA THR A 47 -8.12 -3.36 -0.02
C THR A 47 -8.69 -2.10 -0.64
N TRP A 48 -9.78 -2.24 -1.40
CA TRP A 48 -10.35 -1.08 -2.09
C TRP A 48 -10.95 -0.09 -1.11
N THR A 49 -11.50 -0.62 -0.01
CA THR A 49 -11.97 0.14 1.15
C THR A 49 -10.86 0.96 1.79
N HIS A 50 -9.64 0.42 1.92
CA HIS A 50 -8.54 1.16 2.51
C HIS A 50 -8.14 2.35 1.62
N ILE A 51 -8.02 2.14 0.32
CA ILE A 51 -7.71 3.24 -0.61
C ILE A 51 -8.83 4.30 -0.58
N ASN A 52 -10.10 3.88 -0.64
CA ASN A 52 -11.20 4.82 -0.55
C ASN A 52 -11.18 5.59 0.77
N ALA A 53 -10.92 4.94 1.90
CA ALA A 53 -10.86 5.60 3.20
C ALA A 53 -9.70 6.60 3.28
N VAL A 54 -8.54 6.31 2.67
CA VAL A 54 -7.42 7.25 2.54
C VAL A 54 -7.81 8.44 1.64
N LEU A 55 -8.41 8.19 0.47
CA LEU A 55 -8.84 9.23 -0.46
C LEU A 55 -9.93 10.15 0.14
N ASN A 56 -10.82 9.60 0.96
CA ASN A 56 -11.84 10.36 1.68
C ASN A 56 -11.30 11.03 2.97
N GLY A 57 -10.00 10.87 3.28
CA GLY A 57 -9.37 11.44 4.47
C GLY A 57 -9.83 10.82 5.79
N GLN A 58 -10.49 9.66 5.74
CA GLN A 58 -10.95 8.92 6.93
C GLN A 58 -9.80 8.19 7.63
N ILE A 59 -8.72 7.88 6.90
CA ILE A 59 -7.50 7.29 7.44
C ILE A 59 -6.36 8.29 7.25
N THR A 60 -5.89 8.85 8.36
CA THR A 60 -4.58 9.50 8.41
C THR A 60 -3.52 8.41 8.48
N VAL A 61 -2.88 8.11 7.35
CA VAL A 61 -1.76 7.19 7.33
C VAL A 61 -0.63 7.81 8.16
N GLN A 62 -0.43 7.24 9.35
CA GLN A 62 0.79 7.46 10.11
C GLN A 62 1.89 6.90 9.23
N GLN A 63 2.64 7.80 8.57
CA GLN A 63 3.83 7.39 7.86
C GLN A 63 4.64 6.57 8.84
N ALA A 64 4.80 5.27 8.53
CA ALA A 64 5.67 4.42 9.31
C ALA A 64 7.05 5.05 9.18
N THR A 65 7.43 5.84 10.19
CA THR A 65 8.82 6.16 10.45
C THR A 65 9.49 4.81 10.59
N GLU A 66 10.05 4.33 9.49
CA GLU A 66 10.96 3.22 9.43
C GLU A 66 12.13 3.63 10.33
N THR A 67 12.05 3.30 11.62
CA THR A 67 13.22 3.17 12.48
C THR A 67 14.01 2.03 11.91
N LYS A 68 14.77 2.34 10.86
CA LYS A 68 15.84 1.51 10.35
C LYS A 68 16.74 1.25 11.56
N PRO A 69 16.89 -0.01 12.02
CA PRO A 69 17.74 -0.28 13.17
C PRO A 69 19.15 0.22 12.83
N ASP A 70 19.65 1.15 13.64
CA ASP A 70 20.99 1.70 13.50
C ASP A 70 21.97 0.59 13.92
N PHE A 71 22.50 -0.16 12.95
CA PHE A 71 23.52 -1.19 13.17
C PHE A 71 24.91 -0.57 13.46
N GLY A 72 24.95 0.66 13.97
CA GLY A 72 26.16 1.42 14.28
C GLY A 72 26.76 1.20 15.67
N ALA A 73 26.35 0.17 16.41
CA ALA A 73 27.04 -0.20 17.65
C ALA A 73 28.28 -1.06 17.34
N ILE A 74 29.40 -0.36 17.10
CA ILE A 74 30.78 -0.90 17.13
C ILE A 74 31.24 -1.22 18.55
#